data_AF-A0A2G9XKH1-F1
#
_entry.id   AF-A0A2G9XKH1-F1
#
_cell.length_a   1.000
_cell.length_b   1.000
_cell.length_c   1.000
_cell.angle_alpha   90.00
_cell.angle_beta   90.00
_cell.angle_gamma   90.00
#
_symmetry.space_group_name_H-M   'P 1'
#
loop_
_entity.id
_entity.type
_entity.pdbx_description
1 polymer ?
#
loop_
_entity_poly.entity_id
_entity_poly.type
_entity_poly.pdbx_seq_one_letter_code
_entity_poly.pdbx_strand_id
1 'polypeptide(L)' 'MVDDQSALLKEFQVQFARKIKESEIESLTYWKEQLDKLLATRPEGIAALHLQIKRVCGMMENRINTLKKQ' A
#
# COMPACT_ATOMS: atom_id res chain seq x y z
N MET A 1 -26.14 -27.39 13.95
CA MET A 1 -26.24 -25.94 14.26
C MET A 1 -24.93 -25.34 14.79
N VAL A 2 -24.09 -26.06 15.54
CA VAL A 2 -22.75 -25.55 15.95
C VAL A 2 -21.71 -25.66 14.81
N ASP A 3 -21.83 -26.67 13.95
CA ASP A 3 -20.90 -26.87 12.83
C ASP A 3 -20.98 -25.78 11.75
N ASP A 4 -22.19 -25.30 11.42
CA ASP A 4 -22.41 -24.28 10.39
C ASP A 4 -21.79 -22.92 10.78
N GLN A 5 -21.88 -22.53 12.06
CA GLN A 5 -21.23 -21.33 12.56
C GLN A 5 -19.70 -21.44 12.51
N SER A 6 -19.14 -22.61 12.81
CA SER A 6 -17.70 -22.83 12.74
C SER A 6 -17.18 -22.80 11.29
N ALA A 7 -17.96 -23.34 10.36
CA ALA A 7 -17.63 -23.33 8.94
C ALA A 7 -17.67 -21.90 8.37
N LEU A 8 -18.71 -21.13 8.70
CA LEU A 8 -18.82 -19.72 8.34
C LEU A 8 -17.66 -18.87 8.88
N LEU A 9 -17.26 -19.09 10.14
CA LEU A 9 -16.13 -18.37 10.74
C LEU A 9 -14.81 -18.67 10.01
N LYS A 10 -14.56 -19.93 9.64
CA LYS A 10 -13.37 -20.31 8.88
C LYS A 10 -13.37 -19.70 7.48
N GLU A 11 -14.51 -19.74 6.80
CA GLU A 11 -14.63 -19.14 5.48
C GLU A 11 -14.40 -17.62 5.53
N PHE A 12 -14.98 -16.94 6.53
CA PHE A 12 -14.74 -15.53 6.76
C PHE A 12 -13.28 -15.21 7.04
N GLN A 13 -12.60 -16.01 7.87
CA GLN A 13 -11.16 -15.85 8.14
C GLN A 13 -10.32 -15.97 6.86
N VAL A 14 -10.62 -16.95 6.00
CA VAL A 14 -9.91 -17.14 4.73
C VAL A 14 -10.14 -15.96 3.81
N GLN A 15 -11.38 -15.49 3.67
CA GLN A 15 -11.70 -14.31 2.85
C GLN A 15 -11.03 -13.04 3.38
N PHE A 16 -11.00 -12.87 4.70
CA PHE A 16 -10.36 -11.72 5.34
C PHE A 16 -8.84 -11.72 5.15
N ALA A 17 -8.18 -12.86 5.36
CA ALA A 17 -6.76 -13.03 5.12
C ALA A 17 -6.41 -12.77 3.64
N ARG A 18 -7.24 -13.25 2.72
CA ARG A 18 -7.10 -12.98 1.28
C ARG A 18 -7.20 -11.49 0.99
N LYS A 19 -8.20 -10.80 1.55
CA LYS A 19 -8.41 -9.36 1.35
C LYS A 19 -7.26 -8.52 1.91
N ILE A 20 -6.69 -8.90 3.06
CA ILE A 20 -5.49 -8.25 3.61
C ILE A 20 -4.33 -8.39 2.63
N LYS A 21 -4.08 -9.61 2.15
CA LYS A 21 -2.99 -9.88 1.19
C LYS A 21 -3.16 -9.09 -0.10
N GLU A 22 -4.37 -9.04 -0.66
CA GLU A 22 -4.67 -8.27 -1.87
C GLU A 22 -4.42 -6.77 -1.65
N SER A 23 -4.88 -6.21 -0.53
CA SER A 23 -4.66 -4.81 -0.15
C SER A 23 -3.17 -4.46 0.03
N GLU A 24 -2.39 -5.37 0.62
CA GLU A 24 -0.94 -5.21 0.77
C GLU A 24 -0.24 -5.22 -0.59
N ILE A 25 -0.57 -6.17 -1.47
CA ILE A 25 -0.03 -6.24 -2.83
C ILE A 25 -0.35 -4.97 -3.61
N GLU A 26 -1.59 -4.49 -3.57
CA GLU A 26 -2.00 -3.25 -4.24
C GLU A 26 -1.19 -2.05 -3.74
N SER A 27 -1.04 -1.94 -2.42
CA SER A 27 -0.28 -0.86 -1.80
C SER A 27 1.19 -0.90 -2.20
N LEU A 28 1.83 -2.07 -2.15
CA LEU A 28 3.23 -2.25 -2.55
C LEU A 28 3.43 -1.99 -4.05
N THR A 29 2.51 -2.46 -4.90
CA THR A 29 2.57 -2.24 -6.35
C THR A 29 2.50 -0.74 -6.67
N TYR A 30 1.55 -0.03 -6.07
CA TYR A 30 1.44 1.41 -6.23
C TYR A 30 2.73 2.15 -5.85
N TRP A 31 3.33 1.84 -4.69
CA TRP A 31 4.56 2.51 -4.27
C TRP A 31 5.75 2.15 -5.13
N LYS A 32 5.84 0.90 -5.59
CA LYS A 32 6.85 0.50 -6.56
C LYS A 32 6.75 1.32 -7.83
N GLU A 33 5.55 1.49 -8.39
CA GLU A 33 5.34 2.31 -9.59
C GLU A 33 5.74 3.77 -9.40
N GLN A 34 5.49 4.36 -8.22
CA GLN A 34 5.93 5.73 -7.94
C GLN A 34 7.46 5.84 -7.91
N LEU A 35 8.14 4.83 -7.35
CA LEU A 35 9.60 4.78 -7.33
C LEU A 35 10.18 4.48 -8.72
N ASP A 36 9.57 3.60 -9.51
CA ASP A 36 9.99 3.32 -10.89
C ASP A 36 9.89 4.60 -11.74
N LYS A 37 8.82 5.39 -11.58
CA LYS A 37 8.67 6.70 -12.25
C LYS A 37 9.78 7.65 -11.85
N LEU A 38 10.14 7.68 -10.57
CA LEU A 38 11.25 8.49 -10.06
C LEU A 38 12.60 8.04 -10.64
N LEU A 39 12.83 6.74 -10.79
CA LEU A 39 14.05 6.21 -11.40
C LEU A 39 14.12 6.48 -12.91
N ALA A 40 12.97 6.54 -13.58
CA ALA A 40 12.87 6.87 -14.99
C ALA A 40 13.07 8.37 -15.26
N THR A 41 12.90 9.24 -14.26
CA THR A 41 13.22 10.66 -14.44
C THR A 41 14.73 10.86 -14.54
N ARG A 42 15.15 11.76 -15.43
CA ARG A 42 16.53 12.27 -15.47
C ARG A 42 16.54 13.66 -14.84
N PRO A 43 16.63 13.77 -13.50
CA PRO A 43 16.63 15.06 -12.85
C PRO A 43 17.86 15.88 -13.28
N GLU A 44 17.67 17.18 -13.49
CA GLU A 44 18.71 18.12 -13.91
C GLU A 44 19.81 18.34 -12.84
N GLY A 45 19.65 17.75 -11.66
CA GLY A 45 20.63 17.75 -10.58
C GLY A 45 20.09 17.15 -9.27
N ILE A 46 20.98 17.03 -8.27
CA ILE A 46 20.67 16.40 -6.97
C ILE A 46 19.51 17.10 -6.25
N ALA A 47 19.40 18.42 -6.35
CA ALA A 47 18.31 19.18 -5.72
C ALA A 47 16.93 18.80 -6.30
N ALA A 48 16.84 18.64 -7.62
CA ALA A 48 15.61 18.22 -8.29
C ALA A 48 15.21 16.80 -7.89
N LEU A 49 16.18 15.88 -7.80
CA LEU A 49 15.96 14.52 -7.30
C LEU A 49 15.45 14.53 -5.84
N HIS A 50 16.09 15.31 -4.98
CA HIS A 50 15.70 15.43 -3.57
C HIS A 50 14.25 15.92 -3.43
N LEU A 51 13.83 16.91 -4.23
CA LEU A 51 12.46 17.40 -4.23
C LEU A 51 11.45 16.33 -4.66
N GLN A 52 11.79 15.53 -5.68
CA GLN A 52 10.92 14.44 -6.13
C GLN A 52 10.82 13.33 -5.09
N ILE A 53 11.92 12.95 -4.43
CA ILE A 53 11.91 12.00 -3.29
C ILE A 53 11.02 12.52 -2.17
N LYS A 54 11.19 13.78 -1.77
CA LYS A 54 10.39 14.40 -0.69
C LYS A 54 8.90 14.37 -1.00
N ARG A 55 8.52 14.55 -2.26
CA ARG A 55 7.13 14.42 -2.72
C ARG A 55 6.59 13.00 -2.51
N VAL A 56 7.34 11.97 -2.91
CA VAL A 56 6.94 10.56 -2.73
C VAL A 56 6.78 10.25 -1.23
N CYS A 57 7.75 10.63 -0.40
CA CYS A 57 7.66 10.45 1.05
C CYS A 57 6.44 11.15 1.66
N GLY A 58 6.13 12.38 1.23
CA GLY A 58 4.94 13.10 1.69
C GLY A 58 3.62 12.42 1.30
N MET A 59 3.55 11.83 0.09
CA MET A 59 2.39 11.02 -0.30
C MET A 59 2.23 9.78 0.59
N MET A 60 3.34 9.11 0.92
CA MET A 60 3.33 7.95 1.83
C MET A 60 2.85 8.35 3.22
N GLU A 61 3.39 9.44 3.77
CA GLU A 61 3.01 9.95 5.08
C GLU A 61 1.52 10.32 5.14
N ASN A 62 1.01 11.02 4.12
CA ASN A 62 -0.42 11.33 4.02
C ASN A 62 -1.26 10.06 4.03
N ARG A 63 -0.89 9.04 3.25
CA ARG A 63 -1.62 7.77 3.22
C ARG A 63 -1.58 7.05 4.56
N ILE A 64 -0.42 7.01 5.22
CA ILE A 64 -0.26 6.42 6.56
C ILE A 64 -1.16 7.15 7.56
N ASN A 65 -1.17 8.49 7.55
CA ASN A 65 -1.98 9.28 8.45
C ASN A 65 -3.48 9.11 8.19
N THR A 66 -3.90 8.99 6.93
CA THR A 66 -5.29 8.67 6.59
C THR A 66 -5.69 7.29 7.11
N LEU A 67 -4.86 6.27 6.91
CA LEU A 67 -5.15 4.90 7.35
C LEU A 67 -5.19 4.76 8.88
N LYS A 68 -4.35 5.50 9.61
CA LYS A 68 -4.36 5.52 11.09
C LYS A 68 -5.60 6.21 11.69
N LYS A 69 -6.28 7.07 10.93
CA LYS A 69 -7.49 7.78 11.36
C LYS A 69 -8.77 7.01 11.07
N GLN A 70 -8.71 5.97 10.24
CA GLN A 70 -9.79 5.02 9.98
C GLN A 70 -9.81 3.96 11.09
#